data_AF-H0F2N6-F1
#
_entry.id   AF-H0F2N6-F1
#
_cell.length_a   1.000
_cell.length_b   1.000
_cell.length_c   1.000
_cell.angle_alpha   90.00
_cell.angle_beta   90.00
_cell.angle_gamma   90.00
#
_symmetry.space_group_name_H-M   'P 1'
#
loop_
_entity.id
_entity.type
_entity.pdbx_description
1 polymer ?
#
loop_
_entity_poly.entity_id
_entity_poly.type
_entity_poly.pdbx_seq_one_letter_code
_entity_poly.pdbx_strand_id
1 'polypeptide(L)' 'METGVVKWFNSEKGYGFITPEAGGKDLFAHFSEIQGSGFKSLEENQRVSFVTANGPKGPQATKIQVL' A
#
# COMPACT_ATOMS: atom_id res chain seq x y z
N MET A 1 13.01 0.31 3.56
CA MET A 1 11.76 -0.40 3.26
C MET A 1 11.11 -0.73 4.57
N GLU A 2 9.82 -0.53 4.65
CA GLU A 2 8.98 -0.78 5.82
C GLU A 2 7.96 -1.86 5.48
N THR A 3 7.35 -2.46 6.50
CA THR A 3 6.32 -3.48 6.35
C THR A 3 5.01 -3.04 6.96
N GLY A 4 3.92 -3.59 6.45
CA GLY A 4 2.58 -3.25 6.89
C GLY A 4 1.56 -4.28 6.43
N VAL A 5 0.34 -4.08 6.90
CA VAL A 5 -0.81 -4.90 6.54
C VAL A 5 -1.79 -4.04 5.76
N VAL A 6 -2.28 -4.56 4.65
CA VAL A 6 -3.30 -3.90 3.84
C VAL A 6 -4.58 -3.87 4.67
N LYS A 7 -5.00 -2.67 5.04
CA LYS A 7 -6.20 -2.45 5.86
C LYS A 7 -7.47 -2.65 5.05
N TRP A 8 -7.42 -2.22 3.79
CA TRP A 8 -8.43 -2.50 2.77
C TRP A 8 -7.88 -2.03 1.42
N PHE A 9 -8.35 -2.62 0.33
CA PHE A 9 -8.05 -2.19 -1.02
C PHE A 9 -9.27 -2.41 -1.92
N ASN A 10 -9.63 -1.39 -2.69
CA ASN A 10 -10.67 -1.50 -3.70
C ASN A 10 -10.02 -1.69 -5.07
N SER A 11 -10.02 -2.93 -5.57
CA SER A 11 -9.39 -3.30 -6.85
C SER A 11 -10.07 -2.66 -8.06
N GLU A 12 -11.37 -2.36 -7.98
CA GLU A 12 -12.10 -1.68 -9.07
C GLU A 12 -11.69 -0.21 -9.18
N LYS A 13 -11.46 0.46 -8.05
CA LYS A 13 -11.03 1.85 -7.99
C LYS A 13 -9.51 2.03 -8.00
N GLY A 14 -8.74 0.97 -7.76
CA GLY A 14 -7.27 0.97 -7.78
C GLY A 14 -6.61 1.68 -6.60
N TYR A 15 -7.28 1.76 -5.44
CA TYR A 15 -6.67 2.35 -4.25
C TYR A 15 -7.17 1.73 -2.94
N GLY A 16 -6.40 1.95 -1.89
CA GLY A 16 -6.67 1.46 -0.54
C GLY A 16 -5.77 2.12 0.50
N PHE A 17 -5.63 1.47 1.64
CA PHE A 17 -4.76 1.90 2.72
C PHE A 17 -3.97 0.74 3.31
N ILE A 18 -2.74 1.04 3.74
CA ILE A 18 -1.85 0.11 4.44
C ILE A 18 -1.60 0.66 5.84
N THR A 19 -1.73 -0.18 6.85
CA THR A 19 -1.36 0.14 8.23
C THR A 19 0.08 -0.34 8.45
N PRO A 20 1.04 0.57 8.75
CA PRO A 20 2.42 0.20 9.03
C PRO A 20 2.54 -0.67 10.29
N GLU A 21 3.37 -1.70 10.27
CA GLU A 21 3.61 -2.55 11.46
C GLU A 21 4.37 -1.82 12.56
N ALA A 22 5.19 -0.82 12.20
CA ALA A 22 5.86 0.06 13.16
C ALA A 22 4.90 1.02 13.89
N GLY A 23 3.60 0.98 13.55
CA GLY A 23 2.60 1.95 14.01
C GLY A 23 2.66 3.26 13.23
N GLY A 24 1.75 4.18 13.55
CA GLY A 24 1.64 5.49 12.89
C GLY A 24 0.34 5.66 12.12
N LYS A 25 0.34 6.58 11.15
CA LYS A 25 -0.84 6.87 10.33
C LYS A 25 -0.97 5.84 9.21
N ASP A 26 -2.21 5.50 8.86
CA ASP A 26 -2.49 4.70 7.67
C ASP A 26 -1.93 5.41 6.43
N LEU A 27 -1.25 4.65 5.58
CA LEU A 27 -0.64 5.13 4.36
C LEU A 27 -1.57 4.89 3.18
N PHE A 28 -1.77 5.90 2.36
CA PHE A 28 -2.51 5.75 1.11
C PHE A 28 -1.76 4.80 0.16
N ALA A 29 -2.46 3.83 -0.42
CA ALA A 29 -1.92 2.87 -1.37
C ALA A 29 -2.62 3.04 -2.73
N HIS A 30 -1.86 3.35 -3.78
CA HIS A 30 -2.38 3.46 -5.13
C HIS A 30 -1.84 2.32 -6.00
N PHE A 31 -2.65 1.81 -6.93
CA PHE A 31 -2.25 0.68 -7.78
C PHE A 31 -0.99 0.98 -8.61
N SER A 32 -0.71 2.23 -8.95
CA SER A 32 0.51 2.61 -9.70
C SER A 32 1.78 2.24 -8.95
N GLU A 33 1.73 2.28 -7.62
CA GLU A 33 2.88 2.05 -6.74
C GLU A 33 3.15 0.56 -6.50
N ILE A 34 2.20 -0.31 -6.83
CA ILE A 34 2.34 -1.76 -6.72
C ILE A 34 3.36 -2.23 -7.77
N GLN A 35 4.38 -2.92 -7.30
CA GLN A 35 5.43 -3.52 -8.10
C GLN A 35 4.98 -4.92 -8.54
N GLY A 36 5.32 -5.28 -9.78
CA GLY A 36 4.92 -6.53 -10.38
C GLY A 36 4.34 -6.34 -11.78
N SER A 37 4.05 -7.46 -12.42
CA SER A 37 3.45 -7.53 -13.75
C SER A 37 2.02 -8.06 -13.65
N GLY A 38 1.13 -7.61 -14.54
CA GLY A 38 -0.27 -8.02 -14.53
C GLY A 38 -1.18 -7.09 -13.74
N PHE A 39 -2.24 -7.64 -13.15
CA PHE A 39 -3.23 -6.86 -12.41
C PHE A 39 -2.67 -6.38 -11.07
N LYS A 40 -2.56 -5.06 -10.90
CA LYS A 40 -1.97 -4.43 -9.72
C LYS A 40 -3.04 -4.23 -8.64
N SER A 41 -3.23 -5.24 -7.80
CA SER A 41 -4.17 -5.18 -6.66
C SER A 41 -3.54 -5.69 -5.38
N LEU A 42 -4.19 -5.37 -4.27
CA LEU A 42 -3.88 -5.88 -2.93
C LEU A 42 -5.14 -6.48 -2.32
N GLU A 43 -4.97 -7.38 -1.36
CA GLU A 43 -6.05 -8.02 -0.61
C GLU A 43 -6.06 -7.52 0.84
N GLU A 44 -7.24 -7.45 1.46
CA GLU A 44 -7.34 -7.10 2.88
C GLU A 44 -6.58 -8.12 3.75
N ASN A 45 -5.91 -7.64 4.81
CA ASN A 45 -5.04 -8.43 5.68
C ASN A 45 -3.76 -8.96 5.01
N GLN A 46 -3.51 -8.63 3.74
CA GLN A 46 -2.28 -9.01 3.06
C GLN A 46 -1.07 -8.25 3.62
N ARG A 47 0.03 -8.97 3.84
CA ARG A 47 1.29 -8.38 4.30
C ARG A 47 2.07 -7.86 3.10
N VAL A 48 2.60 -6.64 3.23
CA VAL A 48 3.32 -5.96 2.15
C VAL A 48 4.57 -5.27 2.69
N SER A 49 5.54 -5.06 1.80
CA SER A 49 6.63 -4.12 2.00
C SER A 49 6.47 -2.90 1.10
N PHE A 50 6.94 -1.75 1.57
CA PHE A 50 6.80 -0.48 0.86
C PHE A 50 7.87 0.52 1.30
N VAL A 51 7.85 1.70 0.67
CA VAL A 51 8.60 2.89 1.08
C VAL A 51 7.60 3.99 1.39
N THR A 52 7.63 4.53 2.60
CA THR A 52 6.79 5.67 2.97
C THR A 52 7.27 6.93 2.26
N ALA A 53 6.34 7.66 1.65
CA ALA A 53 6.58 8.95 1.03
C ALA A 53 5.45 9.93 1.35
N ASN A 54 5.71 11.24 1.25
CA ASN A 54 4.66 12.25 1.34
C ASN A 54 4.15 12.57 -0.07
N GLY A 55 2.87 12.27 -0.32
CA GLY A 55 2.18 12.60 -1.56
C GLY A 55 1.28 13.82 -1.45
N PRO A 56 0.66 14.24 -2.56
CA PRO A 56 -0.31 15.35 -2.57
C PRO A 56 -1.54 15.10 -1.70
N LYS A 57 -1.82 13.83 -1.36
CA LYS A 57 -2.93 13.42 -0.47
C LYS A 57 -2.47 13.06 0.95
N GLY A 58 -1.25 13.41 1.32
CA GLY A 58 -0.62 13.05 2.59
C GLY A 58 0.27 11.80 2.49
N PRO A 59 0.56 11.13 3.63
CA PRO A 59 1.42 9.95 3.66
C PRO A 59 0.91 8.83 2.75
N GLN A 60 1.79 8.29 1.91
CA GLN A 60 1.48 7.22 0.97
C GLN A 60 2.58 6.15 0.95
N ALA A 61 2.18 4.93 0.60
CA ALA A 61 3.10 3.82 0.37
C ALA A 61 3.49 3.79 -1.11
N THR A 62 4.79 3.78 -1.37
CA THR A 62 5.39 3.68 -2.71
C THR A 62 6.18 2.39 -2.84
N LYS A 63 6.45 1.94 -4.08
CA LYS A 63 7.17 0.68 -4.35
C LYS A 63 6.61 -0.52 -3.56
N ILE A 64 5.29 -0.67 -3.56
CA ILE A 64 4.59 -1.68 -2.77
C ILE A 64 4.86 -3.08 -3.36
N GLN A 65 5.28 -4.03 -2.53
CA GLN A 65 5.51 -5.43 -2.89
C GLN A 65 4.79 -6.34 -1.90
N VAL A 66 4.04 -7.32 -2.41
CA VAL A 66 3.45 -8.39 -1.58
C VAL A 66 4.57 -9.27 -1.02
N LEU A 67 4.45 -9.64 0.26
CA LEU A 67 5.39 -10.52 0.97
C LEU A 67 4.87 -11.96 1.05
#